data_AF-A0A9D8P1T1-F1
#
_entry.id   AF-A0A9D8P1T1-F1
#
_cell.length_a   1.000
_cell.length_b   1.000
_cell.length_c   1.000
_cell.angle_alpha   90.00
_cell.angle_beta   90.00
_cell.angle_gamma   90.00
#
_symmetry.space_group_name_H-M   'P 1'
#
loop_
_entity.id
_entity.type
_entity.pdbx_description
1 polymer ?
#
loop_
_entity_poly.entity_id
_entity_poly.type
_entity_poly.pdbx_seq_one_letter_code
_entity_poly.pdbx_strand_id
1 'polypeptide(L)'
;ASPAGLTYYSIVNNSQSIRVLLKALASQDRINVLSTPSLMVLNNQEAQIKVGQEVPTQTSATTNTSGGSSPLITNQIQYRQVGVILSVRPRVNSGGLVVMEVSQEVSSVAKQTSEGIQSPTIDNRQIKSSVAVKDRETLALGGLIQDQRQQNQQGIPWLYELPIIGALFSQTTRQTVRTELVVLITPHVVGDEADSRRITNEFRKSLKGLNKKPREVSGKDDPPDRGGVY
;
A
#
# COMPACT_ATOMS: atom_id res chain seq x y z
N ALA A 1 11.95 -2.89 -7.66
CA ALA A 1 12.91 -2.94 -8.78
C ALA A 1 14.22 -3.53 -8.25
N SER A 2 15.05 -4.14 -9.11
CA SER A 2 16.37 -4.62 -8.69
C SER A 2 17.29 -3.43 -8.40
N PRO A 3 17.98 -3.37 -7.24
CA PRO A 3 18.92 -2.29 -6.97
C PRO A 3 20.08 -2.33 -7.96
N ALA A 4 20.44 -1.18 -8.55
CA ALA A 4 21.64 -1.05 -9.36
C ALA A 4 22.68 -0.26 -8.56
N GLY A 5 23.85 -0.85 -8.35
CA GLY A 5 24.94 -0.24 -7.58
C GLY A 5 26.28 -0.39 -8.29
N LEU A 6 27.14 0.60 -8.11
CA LEU A 6 28.53 0.61 -8.56
C LEU A 6 29.43 0.40 -7.34
N THR A 7 30.34 -0.58 -7.42
CA THR A 7 31.42 -0.75 -6.45
C THR A 7 32.75 -0.70 -7.19
N TYR A 8 33.60 0.28 -6.87
CA TYR A 8 34.91 0.48 -7.49
C TYR A 8 36.03 0.35 -6.45
N TYR A 9 37.13 -0.30 -6.82
CA TYR A 9 38.26 -0.60 -5.95
C TYR A 9 39.58 -0.29 -6.65
N SER A 10 40.51 0.39 -5.96
CA SER A 10 41.86 0.70 -6.47
C SER A 10 42.93 0.48 -5.40
N ILE A 11 44.09 -0.06 -5.83
CA ILE A 11 45.32 -0.22 -5.04
C ILE A 11 46.41 0.60 -5.75
N VAL A 12 47.04 1.52 -5.04
CA VAL A 12 48.22 2.25 -5.55
C VAL A 12 49.46 1.71 -4.85
N ASN A 13 50.50 1.29 -5.59
CA ASN A 13 51.75 0.76 -5.05
C ASN A 13 52.98 1.50 -5.61
N ASN A 14 53.70 2.18 -4.72
CA ASN A 14 55.16 2.22 -4.67
C ASN A 14 55.54 2.57 -3.20
N SER A 15 55.98 1.57 -2.42
CA SER A 15 56.29 1.58 -0.97
C SER A 15 55.23 2.02 0.06
N GLN A 16 54.04 2.50 -0.31
CA GLN A 16 52.91 2.74 0.61
C GLN A 16 51.59 2.37 -0.07
N SER A 17 50.89 1.34 0.41
CA SER A 17 49.68 0.83 -0.23
C SER A 17 48.44 1.62 0.21
N ILE A 18 47.94 2.52 -0.65
CA ILE A 18 46.63 3.17 -0.45
C ILE A 18 45.56 2.36 -1.16
N ARG A 19 44.50 1.99 -0.42
CA ARG A 19 43.36 1.21 -0.89
C ARG A 19 42.10 2.06 -0.85
N VAL A 20 41.49 2.33 -2.00
CA VAL A 20 40.26 3.13 -2.10
C VAL A 20 39.09 2.22 -2.51
N LEU A 21 37.95 2.38 -1.82
CA LEU A 21 36.71 1.67 -2.11
C LEU A 21 35.56 2.67 -2.24
N LEU A 22 35.01 2.80 -3.44
CA LEU A 22 33.83 3.61 -3.71
C LEU A 22 32.61 2.69 -3.84
N LYS A 23 31.55 2.98 -3.09
CA LYS A 23 30.26 2.30 -3.16
C LYS A 23 29.16 3.31 -3.41
N ALA A 24 28.36 3.09 -4.46
CA ALA A 24 27.16 3.85 -4.75
C ALA A 24 26.03 2.86 -5.08
N LEU A 25 24.88 3.03 -4.45
CA LEU A 25 23.71 2.17 -4.67
C LEU A 25 22.46 3.05 -4.76
N ALA A 26 21.68 2.87 -5.83
CA ALA A 26 20.36 3.48 -5.96
C ALA A 26 19.31 2.38 -6.09
N SER A 27 18.24 2.49 -5.31
CA SER A 27 17.07 1.62 -5.41
C SER A 27 15.80 2.47 -5.51
N GLN A 28 14.87 2.06 -6.35
CA GLN A 28 13.56 2.68 -6.48
C GLN A 28 12.48 1.61 -6.55
N ASP A 29 11.57 1.64 -5.58
CA ASP A 29 10.42 0.75 -5.53
C ASP A 29 9.12 1.53 -5.73
N ARG A 30 8.19 0.95 -6.49
CA ARG A 30 6.83 1.49 -6.67
C ARG A 30 5.84 0.37 -6.38
N ILE A 31 4.94 0.62 -5.44
CA ILE A 31 3.86 -0.30 -5.08
C ILE A 31 2.55 0.48 -5.25
N ASN A 32 1.61 -0.09 -5.99
CA ASN A 32 0.27 0.48 -6.15
C ASN A 32 -0.76 -0.53 -5.63
N VAL A 33 -1.63 -0.10 -4.72
CA VAL A 33 -2.70 -0.94 -4.17
C VAL A 33 -4.03 -0.28 -4.54
N LEU A 34 -4.80 -0.96 -5.39
CA LEU A 34 -6.16 -0.55 -5.73
C LEU A 34 -7.15 -1.51 -5.08
N SER A 35 -8.10 -0.98 -4.33
CA SER A 35 -9.20 -1.75 -3.73
C SER A 35 -10.50 -1.02 -3.97
N THR A 36 -11.44 -1.67 -4.66
CA THR A 36 -12.76 -1.12 -5.03
C THR A 36 -13.87 -1.97 -4.41
N PRO A 37 -14.10 -1.87 -3.08
CA PRO A 37 -15.23 -2.55 -2.46
C PRO A 37 -16.55 -1.94 -2.97
N SER A 38 -17.53 -2.80 -3.27
CA SER A 38 -18.88 -2.40 -3.66
C SER A 38 -19.90 -3.15 -2.82
N LEU A 39 -20.94 -2.45 -2.33
CA LEU A 39 -22.06 -3.05 -1.61
C LEU A 39 -23.39 -2.47 -2.10
N MET A 40 -24.45 -3.27 -2.03
CA MET A 40 -25.82 -2.85 -2.26
C MET A 40 -26.55 -2.87 -0.93
N VAL A 41 -27.31 -1.81 -0.63
CA VAL A 41 -27.98 -1.63 0.65
C VAL A 41 -29.28 -0.85 0.46
N LEU A 42 -30.25 -1.11 1.34
CA LEU A 42 -31.52 -0.39 1.36
C LEU A 42 -31.35 1.04 1.89
N ASN A 43 -32.27 1.92 1.50
CA ASN A 43 -32.32 3.27 2.03
C ASN A 43 -32.47 3.26 3.56
N ASN A 44 -31.74 4.14 4.26
CA ASN A 44 -31.68 4.26 5.72
C ASN A 44 -31.08 3.06 6.49
N GLN A 45 -30.67 1.98 5.81
CA GLN A 45 -30.09 0.80 6.43
C GLN A 45 -28.56 0.85 6.40
N GLU A 46 -27.91 0.42 7.48
CA GLU A 46 -26.46 0.23 7.49
C GLU A 46 -26.11 -1.13 6.89
N ALA A 47 -25.07 -1.16 6.05
CA ALA A 47 -24.49 -2.40 5.56
C ALA A 47 -22.96 -2.33 5.61
N GLN A 48 -22.36 -3.51 5.81
CA GLN A 48 -20.93 -3.64 5.97
C GLN A 48 -20.39 -4.78 5.10
N ILE A 49 -19.25 -4.53 4.45
CA ILE A 49 -18.43 -5.55 3.80
C ILE A 49 -17.06 -5.59 4.48
N LYS A 50 -16.56 -6.80 4.76
CA LYS A 50 -15.23 -7.06 5.32
C LYS A 50 -14.49 -8.04 4.41
N VAL A 51 -13.34 -7.64 3.89
CA VAL A 51 -12.49 -8.47 3.05
C VAL A 51 -11.09 -8.45 3.63
N GLY A 52 -10.60 -9.60 4.08
CA GLY A 52 -9.33 -9.63 4.78
C GLY A 52 -9.05 -10.96 5.46
N GLN A 53 -8.21 -10.89 6.49
CA GLN A 53 -7.78 -12.03 7.28
C GLN A 53 -7.74 -11.65 8.76
N GLU A 54 -7.77 -12.65 9.64
CA GLU A 54 -7.63 -12.46 11.08
C GLU A 54 -6.19 -12.74 11.49
N VAL A 55 -5.57 -11.78 12.16
CA VAL A 55 -4.17 -11.84 12.55
C VAL A 55 -4.09 -11.99 14.06
N PRO A 56 -3.47 -13.06 14.58
CA PRO A 56 -3.25 -13.21 16.01
C PRO A 56 -2.27 -12.14 16.48
N THR A 57 -2.68 -11.38 17.50
CA THR A 57 -1.89 -10.35 18.14
C THR A 57 -1.78 -10.72 19.62
N GLN A 58 -0.55 -10.81 20.13
CA GLN A 58 -0.33 -11.05 21.55
C GLN A 58 -0.61 -9.77 22.35
N THR A 59 -1.55 -9.83 23.30
CA THR A 59 -1.97 -8.68 24.12
C THR A 59 -1.29 -8.63 25.48
N SER A 60 -0.88 -9.78 26.02
CA SER A 60 -0.11 -9.88 27.26
C SER A 60 0.74 -11.16 27.29
N ALA A 61 1.87 -11.09 28.00
CA ALA A 61 2.65 -12.24 28.43
C ALA A 61 2.80 -12.12 29.95
N THR A 62 2.32 -13.12 30.67
CA THR A 62 2.57 -13.23 32.12
C THR A 62 3.61 -14.32 32.33
N THR A 63 4.74 -13.95 32.93
CA THR A 63 5.76 -14.90 33.35
C THR A 63 5.58 -15.17 34.83
N ASN A 64 5.18 -16.39 35.18
CA ASN A 64 5.10 -16.80 36.58
C ASN A 64 6.46 -17.37 37.00
N THR A 65 7.13 -16.67 37.93
CA THR A 65 8.43 -17.07 38.49
C THR A 65 8.31 -17.83 39.82
N SER A 66 7.09 -18.13 40.27
CA SER A 66 6.84 -18.86 41.51
C SER A 66 6.72 -20.37 41.25
N GLY A 67 7.88 -21.05 41.17
CA GLY A 67 7.93 -22.52 41.11
C GLY A 67 9.09 -23.11 40.30
N GLY A 68 10.34 -23.03 40.81
CA GLY A 68 11.48 -23.79 40.28
C GLY A 68 12.02 -23.34 38.91
N SER A 69 13.10 -23.98 38.46
CA SER A 69 14.07 -23.54 37.44
C SER A 69 13.56 -23.27 36.00
N SER A 70 12.24 -23.22 35.75
CA SER A 70 11.68 -22.88 34.43
C SER A 70 10.47 -21.95 34.58
N PRO A 71 10.54 -20.68 34.12
CA PRO A 71 9.41 -19.76 34.20
C PRO A 71 8.25 -20.22 33.30
N LEU A 72 7.04 -20.30 33.86
CA LEU A 72 5.81 -20.54 33.08
C LEU A 72 5.41 -19.25 32.38
N ILE A 73 5.39 -19.26 31.04
CA ILE A 73 4.97 -18.12 30.22
C ILE A 73 3.54 -18.38 29.73
N THR A 74 2.58 -17.56 30.15
CA THR A 74 1.21 -17.56 29.63
C THR A 74 1.04 -16.38 28.67
N ASN A 75 0.79 -16.68 27.39
CA ASN A 75 0.52 -15.66 26.37
C ASN A 75 -0.99 -15.53 26.17
N GLN A 76 -1.52 -14.30 26.23
CA GLN A 76 -2.89 -14.00 25.82
C GLN A 76 -2.87 -13.54 24.36
N ILE A 77 -3.63 -14.24 23.51
CA ILE A 77 -3.73 -13.96 22.08
C ILE A 77 -5.11 -13.39 21.79
N GLN A 78 -5.16 -12.26 21.08
CA GLN A 78 -6.38 -11.67 20.54
C GLN A 78 -6.28 -11.63 19.01
N TYR A 79 -7.34 -12.04 18.33
CA TYR A 79 -7.41 -11.91 16.87
C TYR A 79 -7.86 -10.52 16.47
N ARG A 80 -7.11 -9.88 15.56
CA ARG A 80 -7.47 -8.60 14.96
C ARG A 80 -7.74 -8.79 13.47
N GLN A 81 -8.90 -8.32 13.03
CA GLN A 81 -9.26 -8.31 11.60
C GLN A 81 -8.40 -7.26 10.88
N VAL A 82 -7.75 -7.66 9.79
CA VAL A 82 -7.02 -6.76 8.90
C VAL A 82 -7.48 -6.95 7.46
N GLY A 83 -7.55 -5.87 6.70
CA GLY A 83 -7.96 -5.88 5.30
C GLY A 83 -8.79 -4.63 4.95
N VAL A 84 -9.70 -4.77 4.01
CA VAL A 84 -10.61 -3.71 3.58
C VAL A 84 -11.96 -3.90 4.28
N ILE A 85 -12.34 -2.94 5.11
CA ILE A 85 -13.64 -2.89 5.78
C ILE A 85 -14.35 -1.62 5.32
N LEU A 86 -15.58 -1.76 4.84
CA LEU A 86 -16.42 -0.64 4.43
C LEU A 86 -17.78 -0.79 5.09
N SER A 87 -18.18 0.20 5.89
CA SER A 87 -19.55 0.39 6.36
C SER A 87 -20.15 1.64 5.73
N VAL A 88 -21.38 1.53 5.23
CA VAL A 88 -22.12 2.63 4.63
C VAL A 88 -23.57 2.59 5.08
N ARG A 89 -24.11 3.78 5.41
CA ARG A 89 -25.54 4.01 5.62
C ARG A 89 -26.02 5.13 4.71
N PRO A 90 -26.74 4.84 3.61
CA PRO A 90 -27.24 5.87 2.72
C PRO A 90 -28.61 6.39 3.15
N ARG A 91 -28.89 7.64 2.75
CA ARG A 91 -30.19 8.29 2.77
C ARG A 91 -30.41 8.99 1.43
N VAL A 92 -31.37 8.50 0.65
CA VAL A 92 -31.70 9.04 -0.67
C VAL A 92 -32.86 10.02 -0.53
N ASN A 93 -32.73 11.22 -1.11
CA ASN A 93 -33.83 12.17 -1.21
C ASN A 93 -34.53 12.11 -2.58
N SER A 94 -35.68 12.76 -2.71
CA SER A 94 -36.45 12.81 -3.96
C SER A 94 -35.73 13.52 -5.12
N GLY A 95 -34.69 14.32 -4.83
CA GLY A 95 -33.89 15.04 -5.81
C GLY A 95 -32.67 14.27 -6.32
N GLY A 96 -32.50 12.99 -5.97
CA GLY A 96 -31.35 12.17 -6.39
C GLY A 96 -30.04 12.48 -5.66
N LEU A 97 -30.08 13.27 -4.58
CA LEU A 97 -28.96 13.46 -3.68
C LEU A 97 -28.94 12.31 -2.67
N VAL A 98 -27.78 11.69 -2.52
CA VAL A 98 -27.53 10.59 -1.61
C VAL A 98 -26.62 11.09 -0.50
N VAL A 99 -27.17 11.17 0.72
CA VAL A 99 -26.38 11.44 1.92
C VAL A 99 -25.90 10.10 2.48
N MET A 100 -24.60 9.96 2.70
CA MET A 100 -24.00 8.69 3.16
C MET A 100 -23.15 8.94 4.38
N GLU A 101 -23.41 8.18 5.45
CA GLU A 101 -22.44 7.97 6.52
C GLU A 101 -21.51 6.84 6.07
N VAL A 102 -20.22 7.14 5.88
CA VAL A 102 -19.22 6.22 5.33
C VAL A 102 -18.10 6.03 6.36
N SER A 103 -17.78 4.77 6.65
CA SER A 103 -16.60 4.38 7.41
C SER A 103 -15.82 3.35 6.61
N GLN A 104 -14.66 3.73 6.08
CA GLN A 104 -13.76 2.84 5.37
C GLN A 104 -12.46 2.69 6.15
N GLU A 105 -12.04 1.44 6.32
CA GLU A 105 -10.77 1.05 6.91
C GLU A 105 -10.01 0.17 5.92
N VAL A 106 -8.73 0.47 5.71
CA VAL A 106 -7.79 -0.33 4.94
C VAL A 106 -6.60 -0.62 5.83
N SER A 107 -6.47 -1.87 6.24
CA SER A 107 -5.39 -2.33 7.11
C SER A 107 -4.59 -3.47 6.48
N SER A 108 -3.30 -3.50 6.80
CA SER A 108 -2.36 -4.51 6.31
C SER A 108 -1.34 -4.87 7.38
N VAL A 109 -0.87 -6.12 7.36
CA VAL A 109 0.24 -6.53 8.20
C VAL A 109 1.54 -5.95 7.64
N ALA A 110 2.18 -5.07 8.40
CA ALA A 110 3.52 -4.60 8.10
C ALA A 110 4.55 -5.66 8.49
N LYS A 111 5.71 -5.65 7.82
CA LYS A 111 6.84 -6.51 8.22
C LYS A 111 7.23 -6.15 9.66
N GLN A 112 7.45 -7.17 10.49
CA GLN A 112 7.74 -7.02 11.91
C GLN A 112 8.99 -6.14 12.11
N THR A 113 8.81 -4.94 12.68
CA THR A 113 9.90 -3.95 12.89
C THR A 113 10.38 -3.87 14.33
N SER A 114 9.68 -4.50 15.28
CA SER A 114 9.96 -4.36 16.70
C SER A 114 10.67 -5.60 17.25
N GLU A 115 11.96 -5.46 17.56
CA GLU A 115 12.70 -6.46 18.34
C GLU A 115 12.05 -6.56 19.74
N GLY A 116 11.60 -7.76 20.12
CA GLY A 116 11.09 -8.05 21.46
C GLY A 116 9.58 -8.19 21.63
N ILE A 117 8.75 -7.76 20.67
CA ILE A 117 7.29 -8.03 20.68
C ILE A 117 6.97 -9.08 19.61
N GLN A 118 6.44 -10.23 20.02
CA GLN A 118 5.97 -11.32 19.14
C GLN A 118 4.60 -11.02 18.51
N SER A 119 4.36 -9.76 18.14
CA SER A 119 3.13 -9.31 17.49
C SER A 119 3.44 -8.55 16.20
N PRO A 120 2.69 -8.78 15.12
CA PRO A 120 2.85 -8.05 13.88
C PRO A 120 2.48 -6.57 14.06
N THR A 121 3.18 -5.69 13.35
CA THR A 121 2.74 -4.30 13.18
C THR A 121 1.61 -4.25 12.16
N ILE A 122 0.56 -3.47 12.43
CA ILE A 122 -0.59 -3.34 11.54
C ILE A 122 -0.67 -1.89 11.07
N ASP A 123 -0.45 -1.68 9.78
CA ASP A 123 -0.72 -0.39 9.15
C ASP A 123 -2.24 -0.23 9.06
N ASN A 124 -2.76 0.91 9.50
CA ASN A 124 -4.19 1.20 9.43
C ASN A 124 -4.44 2.56 8.78
N ARG A 125 -5.31 2.59 7.78
CA ARG A 125 -5.79 3.79 7.10
C ARG A 125 -7.29 3.81 7.24
N GLN A 126 -7.82 4.78 7.99
CA GLN A 126 -9.24 4.86 8.27
C GLN A 126 -9.79 6.25 7.94
N ILE A 127 -10.97 6.28 7.33
CA ILE A 127 -11.75 7.49 7.09
C ILE A 127 -13.17 7.27 7.58
N LYS A 128 -13.70 8.25 8.32
CA LYS A 128 -15.10 8.30 8.74
C LYS A 128 -15.64 9.67 8.39
N SER A 129 -16.64 9.72 7.52
CA SER A 129 -17.20 10.98 7.02
C SER A 129 -18.70 10.84 6.75
N SER A 130 -19.38 11.98 6.70
CA SER A 130 -20.75 12.09 6.24
C SER A 130 -20.76 13.03 5.04
N VAL A 131 -21.16 12.53 3.88
CA VAL A 131 -21.09 13.25 2.61
C VAL A 131 -22.42 13.23 1.88
N ALA A 132 -22.65 14.26 1.07
CA ALA A 132 -23.79 14.33 0.16
C ALA A 132 -23.28 14.33 -1.28
N VAL A 133 -23.70 13.36 -2.08
CA VAL A 133 -23.24 13.16 -3.46
C VAL A 133 -24.46 12.85 -4.31
N LYS A 134 -24.51 13.37 -5.54
CA LYS A 134 -25.59 13.01 -6.46
C LYS A 134 -25.41 11.58 -6.95
N ASP A 135 -26.52 10.95 -7.32
CA ASP A 135 -26.50 9.66 -7.99
C ASP A 135 -25.53 9.66 -9.20
N ARG A 136 -24.72 8.60 -9.31
CA ARG A 136 -23.70 8.37 -10.35
C ARG A 136 -22.53 9.38 -10.40
N GLU A 137 -22.46 10.35 -9.49
CA GLU A 137 -21.31 11.25 -9.38
C GLU A 137 -20.25 10.69 -8.42
N THR A 138 -18.97 10.90 -8.72
CA THR A 138 -17.87 10.50 -7.84
C THR A 138 -17.43 11.67 -6.98
N LEU A 139 -17.37 11.46 -5.66
CA LEU A 139 -16.81 12.41 -4.70
C LEU A 139 -15.52 11.86 -4.08
N ALA A 140 -14.50 12.71 -3.98
CA ALA A 140 -13.34 12.43 -3.15
C ALA A 140 -13.68 12.68 -1.67
N LEU A 141 -13.67 11.61 -0.87
CA LEU A 141 -13.88 11.70 0.59
C LEU A 141 -12.69 12.33 1.30
N GLY A 142 -11.49 12.12 0.76
CA GLY A 142 -10.25 12.65 1.29
C GLY A 142 -9.04 11.95 0.71
N GLY A 143 -7.87 12.31 1.24
CA GLY A 143 -6.61 11.68 0.89
C GLY A 143 -5.49 12.10 1.84
N LEU A 144 -4.40 11.35 1.81
CA LEU A 144 -3.19 11.63 2.56
C LEU A 144 -2.00 11.54 1.60
N ILE A 145 -1.17 12.57 1.60
CA ILE A 145 0.15 12.52 0.97
C ILE A 145 1.17 12.69 2.08
N GLN A 146 2.04 11.70 2.25
CA GLN A 146 3.11 11.72 3.24
C GLN A 146 4.44 11.59 2.51
N ASP A 147 5.35 12.55 2.72
CA ASP A 147 6.73 12.52 2.23
C ASP A 147 7.67 12.48 3.45
N GLN A 148 8.36 11.35 3.62
CA GLN A 148 9.37 11.16 4.66
C GLN A 148 10.75 11.13 4.04
N ARG A 149 11.58 12.11 4.41
CA ARG A 149 12.98 12.22 3.95
C ARG A 149 13.92 11.95 5.12
N GLN A 150 14.79 10.98 4.95
CA GLN A 150 15.84 10.65 5.90
C GLN A 150 17.20 10.81 5.22
N GLN A 151 18.04 11.66 5.79
CA GLN A 151 19.44 11.80 5.39
C GLN A 151 20.31 11.41 6.57
N ASN A 152 21.17 10.42 6.37
CA ASN A 152 22.17 10.00 7.33
C ASN A 152 23.55 10.24 6.72
N GLN A 153 24.39 11.04 7.36
CA GLN A 153 25.73 11.33 6.93
C GLN A 153 26.72 10.90 8.02
N GLN A 154 27.67 10.04 7.65
CA GLN A 154 28.71 9.53 8.54
C GLN A 154 30.05 9.81 7.89
N GLY A 155 31.03 10.32 8.63
CA GLY A 155 32.32 10.68 8.04
C GLY A 155 33.37 11.00 9.08
N ILE A 156 34.58 11.28 8.61
CA ILE A 156 35.69 11.69 9.48
C ILE A 156 35.46 13.15 9.91
N PRO A 157 35.37 13.44 11.23
CA PRO A 157 35.18 14.81 11.73
C PRO A 157 36.18 15.80 11.12
N TRP A 158 35.75 17.04 10.90
CA TRP A 158 36.50 18.11 10.20
C TRP A 158 36.73 17.90 8.70
N LEU A 159 37.11 16.69 8.26
CA LEU A 159 37.40 16.40 6.85
C LEU A 159 36.12 16.36 6.00
N TYR A 160 35.01 15.86 6.55
CA TYR A 160 33.75 15.79 5.82
C TYR A 160 33.08 17.15 5.59
N GLU A 161 33.50 18.20 6.31
CA GLU A 161 32.97 19.56 6.22
C GLU A 161 33.71 20.42 5.19
N LEU A 162 34.86 19.94 4.68
CA LEU A 162 35.63 20.68 3.69
C LEU A 162 34.84 20.85 2.39
N PRO A 163 34.78 22.07 1.82
CA PRO A 163 34.14 22.30 0.54
C PRO A 163 34.82 21.46 -0.54
N ILE A 164 34.05 20.97 -1.53
CA ILE A 164 34.52 20.21 -2.69
C ILE A 164 34.95 18.77 -2.36
N ILE A 165 35.79 18.55 -1.35
CA ILE A 165 36.38 17.24 -1.04
C ILE A 165 35.73 16.48 0.12
N GLY A 166 34.87 17.13 0.93
CA GLY A 166 34.23 16.51 2.09
C GLY A 166 33.37 15.27 1.77
N ALA A 167 32.83 15.20 0.55
CA ALA A 167 32.09 14.02 0.07
C ALA A 167 32.97 12.76 -0.08
N LEU A 168 34.29 12.90 -0.23
CA LEU A 168 35.23 11.76 -0.28
C LEU A 168 35.50 11.17 1.11
N PHE A 169 35.25 11.94 2.17
CA PHE A 169 35.49 11.56 3.57
C PHE A 169 34.19 11.29 4.33
N SER A 170 33.05 11.24 3.64
CA SER A 170 31.76 10.88 4.20
C SER A 170 31.00 9.89 3.34
N GLN A 171 30.22 9.05 4.01
CA GLN A 171 29.18 8.24 3.44
C GLN A 171 27.84 8.92 3.73
N THR A 172 27.08 9.20 2.66
CA THR A 172 25.74 9.77 2.77
C THR A 172 24.72 8.75 2.30
N THR A 173 23.77 8.42 3.17
CA THR A 173 22.58 7.63 2.84
C THR A 173 21.39 8.57 2.78
N ARG A 174 20.69 8.60 1.64
CA ARG A 174 19.44 9.35 1.47
C ARG A 174 18.32 8.37 1.19
N GLN A 175 17.26 8.46 1.97
CA GLN A 175 16.05 7.67 1.82
C GLN A 175 14.85 8.60 1.73
N THR A 176 14.01 8.40 0.74
CA THR A 176 12.75 9.14 0.58
C THR A 176 11.63 8.14 0.44
N VAL A 177 10.62 8.24 1.31
CA VAL A 177 9.44 7.39 1.31
C VAL A 177 8.22 8.28 1.10
N ARG A 178 7.55 8.10 -0.03
CA ARG A 178 6.32 8.84 -0.37
C ARG A 178 5.13 7.89 -0.37
N THR A 179 4.11 8.22 0.40
CA THR A 179 2.87 7.45 0.54
C THR A 179 1.70 8.33 0.13
N GLU A 180 0.86 7.83 -0.77
CA GLU A 180 -0.34 8.52 -1.24
C GLU A 180 -1.56 7.63 -0.99
N LEU A 181 -2.61 8.21 -0.44
CA LEU A 181 -3.93 7.62 -0.26
C LEU A 181 -4.95 8.57 -0.85
N VAL A 182 -5.84 8.06 -1.70
CA VAL A 182 -7.00 8.79 -2.19
C VAL A 182 -8.22 7.90 -1.98
N VAL A 183 -9.27 8.45 -1.40
CA VAL A 183 -10.53 7.74 -1.17
C VAL A 183 -11.63 8.40 -2.00
N LEU A 184 -12.24 7.61 -2.87
CA LEU A 184 -13.31 8.02 -3.78
C LEU A 184 -14.56 7.20 -3.48
N ILE A 185 -15.74 7.81 -3.59
CA ILE A 185 -17.02 7.11 -3.51
C ILE A 185 -17.93 7.52 -4.65
N THR A 186 -18.69 6.57 -5.18
CA THR A 186 -19.69 6.78 -6.22
C THR A 186 -20.99 6.07 -5.81
N PRO A 187 -22.05 6.78 -5.40
CA PRO A 187 -23.34 6.16 -5.13
C PRO A 187 -24.07 5.82 -6.44
N HIS A 188 -24.84 4.73 -6.40
CA HIS A 188 -25.76 4.34 -7.46
C HIS A 188 -27.14 4.05 -6.86
N VAL A 189 -28.12 4.88 -7.17
CA VAL A 189 -29.51 4.73 -6.72
C VAL A 189 -30.26 3.80 -7.69
N VAL A 190 -30.90 2.78 -7.13
CA VAL A 190 -31.71 1.81 -7.89
C VAL A 190 -33.17 2.05 -7.53
N GLY A 191 -33.94 2.66 -8.44
CA GLY A 191 -35.33 3.06 -8.19
C GLY A 191 -36.37 2.13 -8.82
N ASP A 192 -36.05 1.48 -9.94
CA ASP A 192 -36.98 0.66 -10.71
C ASP A 192 -36.49 -0.81 -10.83
N GLU A 193 -37.43 -1.73 -11.05
CA GLU A 193 -37.14 -3.12 -11.38
C GLU A 193 -36.37 -3.24 -12.70
N ALA A 194 -36.62 -2.31 -13.65
CA ALA A 194 -35.84 -2.19 -14.88
C ALA A 194 -34.36 -1.86 -14.60
N ASP A 195 -34.08 -0.98 -13.62
CA ASP A 195 -32.71 -0.63 -13.22
C ASP A 195 -32.02 -1.80 -12.54
N SER A 196 -32.72 -2.52 -11.66
CA SER A 196 -32.22 -3.73 -11.00
C SER A 196 -31.81 -4.81 -12.03
N ARG A 197 -32.64 -5.00 -13.06
CA ARG A 197 -32.35 -5.92 -14.18
C ARG A 197 -31.16 -5.45 -15.02
N ARG A 198 -31.00 -4.14 -15.27
CA ARG A 198 -29.83 -3.60 -15.98
C ARG A 198 -28.53 -3.82 -15.21
N ILE A 199 -28.50 -3.50 -13.92
CA ILE A 199 -27.32 -3.65 -13.06
C ILE A 199 -26.91 -5.13 -12.95
N THR A 200 -27.88 -6.03 -12.76
CA THR A 200 -27.63 -7.47 -12.72
C THR A 200 -27.05 -7.99 -14.04
N ASN A 201 -27.61 -7.52 -15.17
CA ASN A 201 -27.12 -7.91 -16.49
C ASN A 201 -25.73 -7.35 -16.80
N GLU A 202 -25.41 -6.14 -16.34
CA GLU A 202 -24.09 -5.53 -16.47
C GLU A 202 -23.05 -6.26 -15.61
N PHE A 203 -23.36 -6.53 -14.34
CA PHE A 203 -22.51 -7.33 -13.46
C PHE A 203 -22.25 -8.72 -14.05
N ARG A 204 -23.29 -9.39 -14.59
CA ARG A 204 -23.17 -10.68 -15.27
C ARG A 204 -22.30 -10.61 -16.53
N LYS A 205 -22.36 -9.52 -17.30
CA LYS A 205 -21.51 -9.30 -18.47
C LYS A 205 -20.05 -9.10 -18.07
N SER A 206 -19.77 -8.34 -17.01
CA SER A 206 -18.42 -8.17 -16.45
C SER A 206 -17.83 -9.51 -16.02
N LEU A 207 -18.62 -10.38 -15.38
CA LEU A 207 -18.18 -11.75 -15.02
C LEU A 207 -17.92 -12.63 -16.24
N LYS A 208 -18.76 -12.56 -17.29
CA LYS A 208 -18.54 -13.29 -18.54
C LYS A 208 -17.30 -12.79 -19.30
N GLY A 209 -16.98 -11.50 -19.18
CA GLY A 209 -15.76 -10.90 -19.73
C GLY A 209 -14.48 -11.43 -19.08
N LEU A 210 -14.50 -11.70 -17.77
CA LEU A 210 -13.37 -12.29 -17.03
C LEU A 210 -13.02 -13.72 -17.46
N ASN A 211 -13.98 -14.44 -18.07
CA ASN A 211 -13.77 -15.81 -18.56
C ASN A 211 -13.22 -15.86 -20.00
N LYS A 212 -13.04 -14.70 -20.66
CA LYS A 212 -12.23 -14.64 -21.88
C LYS A 212 -10.76 -14.63 -21.44
N LYS A 213 -10.06 -15.74 -21.73
CA LYS A 213 -8.62 -15.90 -21.53
C LYS A 213 -7.89 -14.60 -21.90
N PRO A 214 -6.89 -14.15 -21.11
CA PRO A 214 -6.06 -13.02 -21.48
C PRO A 214 -5.64 -13.19 -22.93
N ARG A 215 -5.93 -12.18 -23.78
CA ARG A 215 -5.31 -12.14 -25.10
C ARG A 215 -3.81 -12.08 -24.83
N GLU A 216 -3.11 -13.18 -25.09
CA GLU A 216 -1.67 -13.15 -25.27
C GLU A 216 -1.41 -12.04 -26.27
N VAL A 217 -0.79 -10.96 -25.80
CA VAL A 217 -0.11 -10.03 -26.69
C VAL A 217 1.04 -10.84 -27.26
N SER A 218 0.77 -11.54 -28.36
CA SER A 218 1.78 -12.25 -29.12
C SER A 218 2.70 -11.18 -29.68
N GLY A 219 3.80 -10.95 -28.97
CA GLY A 219 4.97 -10.30 -29.53
C GLY A 219 5.49 -11.20 -30.63
N LYS A 220 4.94 -11.01 -31.83
CA LYS A 220 5.53 -11.52 -33.04
C LYS A 220 5.74 -10.31 -33.92
N ASP A 221 7.01 -9.97 -34.04
CA ASP A 221 7.52 -9.00 -34.99
C ASP A 221 6.84 -9.19 -36.34
N ASP A 222 5.99 -8.24 -36.71
CA ASP A 222 5.61 -8.08 -38.12
C ASP A 222 6.88 -7.65 -38.85
N PRO A 223 7.39 -8.44 -39.82
CA PRO A 223 8.48 -7.96 -40.64
C PRO A 223 7.98 -6.76 -41.45
N PRO A 224 8.81 -5.74 -41.67
CA PRO A 224 8.41 -4.61 -42.49
C PRO A 224 8.11 -5.09 -43.90
N ASP A 225 6.92 -4.72 -44.38
CA ASP A 225 6.45 -4.91 -45.75
C ASP A 225 7.50 -4.36 -46.72
N ARG A 226 8.25 -5.27 -47.35
CA ARG A 226 9.13 -4.91 -48.46
C ARG A 226 8.28 -4.89 -49.72
N GLY A 227 7.71 -3.72 -49.96
CA GLY A 227 7.17 -3.34 -51.27
C GLY A 227 8.18 -3.65 -52.36
N GLY A 228 7.70 -4.37 -53.38
CA GLY A 228 8.47 -4.73 -54.55
C GLY A 228 8.92 -3.51 -55.33
N VAL A 229 10.16 -3.57 -55.83
CA VAL A 229 10.62 -2.75 -56.95
C VAL A 229 11.42 -3.66 -57.89
N TYR A 230 10.94 -3.68 -59.14
CA TYR A 230 11.39 -4.39 -60.35
C TYR A 230 11.10 -5.89 -60.45
#